data_AF-A0A7M3YBL0-F1
#
_entry.id   AF-A0A7M3YBL0-F1
#
_cell.length_a   1.000
_cell.length_b   1.000
_cell.length_c   1.000
_cell.angle_alpha   90.00
_cell.angle_beta   90.00
_cell.angle_gamma   90.00
#
_symmetry.space_group_name_H-M   'P 1'
#
loop_
_entity.id
_entity.type
_entity.pdbx_description
1 polymer ?
#
loop_
_entity_poly.entity_id
_entity_poly.type
_entity_poly.pdbx_seq_one_letter_code
_entity_poly.pdbx_strand_id
1 'polypeptide(L)' 'MKNVAVIGAGTMGAGIAQVCAQAGWQTNLYDAFPEGLERGMNTIDAFWDKGIARG' A
#
# COMPACT_ATOMS: atom_id res chain seq x y z
N MET A 1 17.62 -1.84 -9.18
CA MET A 1 16.53 -1.36 -8.30
C MET A 1 15.27 -1.24 -9.11
N LYS A 2 14.15 -1.83 -8.66
CA LYS A 2 12.83 -1.65 -9.29
C LYS A 2 12.03 -0.73 -8.38
N ASN A 3 11.68 0.45 -8.89
CA ASN A 3 10.93 1.47 -8.17
C ASN A 3 9.53 1.55 -8.78
N VAL A 4 8.50 1.59 -7.94
CA VAL A 4 7.09 1.71 -8.37
C VAL A 4 6.47 2.92 -7.70
N ALA A 5 5.78 3.73 -8.48
CA ALA A 5 4.93 4.80 -7.98
C ALA A 5 3.47 4.43 -8.27
N VAL A 6 2.64 4.41 -7.23
CA VAL A 6 1.20 4.17 -7.32
C VAL A 6 0.50 5.50 -7.09
N ILE A 7 -0.31 5.93 -8.06
CA ILE A 7 -1.07 7.19 -7.99
C ILE A 7 -2.54 6.84 -7.74
N GLY A 8 -3.04 7.30 -6.58
CA GLY A 8 -4.33 6.95 -6.00
C GLY A 8 -4.17 5.91 -4.89
N ALA A 9 -4.58 6.27 -3.67
CA ALA A 9 -4.53 5.44 -2.46
C ALA A 9 -5.90 4.86 -2.08
N GLY A 10 -6.82 4.77 -3.04
CA GLY A 10 -8.07 4.01 -2.88
C GLY A 10 -7.84 2.51 -2.73
N THR A 11 -8.92 1.72 -2.61
CA THR A 11 -8.86 0.28 -2.31
C THR A 11 -7.92 -0.51 -3.23
N MET A 12 -7.97 -0.28 -4.54
CA MET A 12 -7.09 -0.97 -5.49
C MET A 12 -5.65 -0.46 -5.42
N GLY A 13 -5.44 0.85 -5.25
CA GLY A 13 -4.12 1.45 -5.20
C GLY A 13 -3.33 0.99 -3.98
N ALA A 14 -3.98 0.94 -2.81
CA ALA A 14 -3.41 0.37 -1.60
C ALA A 14 -3.00 -1.11 -1.80
N GLY A 15 -3.86 -1.92 -2.42
CA GLY A 15 -3.55 -3.32 -2.72
C GLY A 15 -2.39 -3.51 -3.69
N ILE A 16 -2.32 -2.72 -4.77
CA ILE A 16 -1.20 -2.75 -5.71
C ILE A 16 0.10 -2.35 -4.99
N ALA A 17 0.07 -1.27 -4.22
CA ALA A 17 1.23 -0.80 -3.47
C ALA A 17 1.73 -1.85 -2.48
N GLN A 18 0.82 -2.51 -1.76
CA GLN A 18 1.14 -3.60 -0.85
C GLN A 18 1.85 -4.76 -1.56
N VAL A 19 1.31 -5.23 -2.68
CA VAL A 19 1.91 -6.37 -3.42
C VAL A 19 3.28 -6.01 -3.97
N CYS A 20 3.46 -4.80 -4.50
CA CYS A 20 4.77 -4.33 -4.96
C CYS A 20 5.78 -4.23 -3.80
N ALA A 21 5.37 -3.71 -2.64
CA ALA A 21 6.20 -3.65 -1.45
C ALA A 21 6.58 -5.05 -0.94
N GLN A 22 5.63 -5.98 -0.92
CA GLN A 22 5.86 -7.39 -0.54
C GLN A 22 6.79 -8.12 -1.52
N ALA A 23 6.79 -7.75 -2.79
CA ALA A 23 7.72 -8.26 -3.80
C ALA A 23 9.14 -7.69 -3.65
N GLY A 24 9.40 -6.86 -2.64
CA GLY A 24 10.70 -6.23 -2.37
C GLY A 24 11.01 -5.04 -3.28
N TRP A 25 9.99 -4.44 -3.90
CA TRP A 25 10.17 -3.26 -4.74
C TRP A 25 10.02 -1.98 -3.92
N GLN A 26 10.84 -0.99 -4.20
CA GLN A 26 10.70 0.33 -3.56
C GLN A 26 9.43 0.98 -4.09
N THR A 27 8.41 1.06 -3.24
CA THR A 27 7.06 1.46 -3.64
C THR A 27 6.68 2.77 -2.97
N ASN A 28 6.29 3.75 -3.77
CA ASN A 28 5.80 5.06 -3.33
C ASN A 28 4.30 5.16 -3.63
N LEU A 29 3.49 5.46 -2.62
CA LEU A 29 2.05 5.67 -2.77
C LEU A 29 1.74 7.16 -2.69
N TYR A 30 0.98 7.67 -3.66
CA TYR A 30 0.56 9.06 -3.72
C TYR A 30 -0.96 9.14 -3.83
N ASP A 31 -1.55 10.14 -3.19
CA ASP A 31 -2.95 10.52 -3.39
C ASP A 31 -3.05 12.04 -3.46
N ALA A 32 -4.07 12.55 -4.17
CA ALA A 32 -4.34 13.99 -4.23
C ALA A 32 -4.90 14.51 -2.89
N PHE A 33 -5.54 13.63 -2.11
CA PHE A 33 -6.16 13.94 -0.83
C PHE A 33 -5.41 13.25 0.31
N PRO A 34 -4.95 13.98 1.33
CA PRO A 34 -4.27 13.39 2.49
C PRO A 34 -5.09 12.29 3.17
N GLU A 35 -6.41 12.45 3.24
CA GLU A 35 -7.32 11.47 3.86
C GLU A 35 -7.44 10.18 3.01
N GLY A 36 -7.22 10.28 1.70
CA GLY A 36 -7.12 9.13 0.81
C GLY A 36 -5.85 8.34 1.09
N LEU A 37 -4.72 9.05 1.21
CA LEU A 37 -3.43 8.45 1.51
C LEU A 37 -3.41 7.76 2.88
N GLU A 38 -3.92 8.42 3.92
CA GLU A 38 -4.01 7.86 5.26
C GLU A 38 -4.87 6.58 5.29
N ARG A 39 -6.04 6.61 4.63
CA ARG A 39 -6.90 5.41 4.51
C ARG A 39 -6.20 4.28 3.76
N GLY A 40 -5.49 4.60 2.67
CA GLY A 40 -4.72 3.62 1.91
C GLY A 40 -3.64 2.96 2.77
N MET A 41 -2.85 3.75 3.50
CA MET A 41 -1.82 3.25 4.41
C MET A 41 -2.40 2.39 5.53
N ASN A 42 -3.45 2.85 6.21
CA ASN A 42 -4.14 2.08 7.25
C ASN A 42 -4.68 0.74 6.73
N THR A 43 -5.13 0.70 5.47
CA THR A 43 -5.61 -0.53 4.84
C THR A 43 -4.46 -1.53 4.62
N ILE A 44 -3.30 -1.04 4.19
CA ILE A 44 -2.09 -1.86 3.99
C ILE A 44 -1.63 -2.45 5.35
N ASP A 45 -1.53 -1.60 6.38
CA ASP A 45 -1.11 -2.01 7.72
C ASP A 45 -2.05 -3.08 8.30
N ALA A 46 -3.37 -2.84 8.24
CA ALA A 46 -4.36 -3.80 8.71
C ALA A 46 -4.31 -5.15 7.95
N PHE A 47 -3.91 -5.13 6.68
CA PHE A 47 -3.71 -6.35 5.89
C PHE A 47 -2.47 -7.12 6.35
N TRP A 48 -1.38 -6.43 6.65
CA TRP A 48 -0.17 -7.05 7.20
C TRP A 48 -0.41 -7.61 8.59
N ASP A 49 -1.09 -6.87 9.48
CA ASP A 49 -1.44 -7.37 10.82
C ASP A 49 -2.24 -8.67 10.74
N LYS A 50 -3.24 -8.73 9.85
CA LYS A 50 -4.01 -9.96 9.60
C LYS A 50 -3.15 -11.09 9.01
N GLY A 51 -2.19 -10.75 8.15
CA GLY A 51 -1.24 -11.70 7.58
C GLY A 51 -0.34 -12.32 8.64
N ILE A 52 0.20 -11.49 9.54
CA ILE A 52 1.02 -11.90 10.69
C ILE A 52 0.20 -12.75 11.65
N ALA A 53 -1.04 -12.34 11.98
CA ALA A 53 -1.90 -13.09 12.90
C ALA A 53 -2.36 -14.47 12.36
N ARG A 54 -2.28 -14.70 11.04
CA ARG A 54 -2.56 -15.99 10.40
C ARG A 54 -1.29 -16.86 10.25
N GLY A 55 -0.12 -16.30 10.57
CA GLY A 55 1.19 -16.96 10.52
C GLY A 55 1.51 -17.71 11.80
#